data_AF-A0A1S4FAE1-F1
#
_entry.id   AF-A0A1S4FAE1-F1
#
_cell.length_a   1.000
_cell.length_b   1.000
_cell.length_c   1.000
_cell.angle_alpha   90.00
_cell.angle_beta   90.00
_cell.angle_gamma   90.00
#
_symmetry.space_group_name_H-M   'P 1'
#
loop_
_entity.id
_entity.type
_entity.pdbx_description
1 polymer ?
#
loop_
_entity_poly.entity_id
_entity_poly.type
_entity_poly.pdbx_seq_one_letter_code
_entity_poly.pdbx_strand_id
1 'polypeptide(L)'
;MNRIHPRITCDVCGRVNIVGTRYACLVCEEYDMCEMCFSYRCRSHQHKPYHPMQAILPEDEFFDSLRRVGPNELRIYCCPYCGEKGLSVTGMIKHLQRFHHFGGHPVRCPICLVYKMRNRHLLKTTLLQHLLGRHKEECVPRRGPPQAQCAPECSICMDPMTMMSSVRNLQCGHQFHSGCISNWLMNSSNCPLCRANVGARGHTIATIGYLEMF
;
A
#
# COMPACT_ATOMS: atom_id res chain seq x y z
N MET A 1 12.22 12.40 -8.12
CA MET A 1 11.96 11.21 -7.29
C MET A 1 11.14 11.64 -6.08
N ASN A 2 9.96 11.06 -5.92
CA ASN A 2 8.99 11.52 -4.93
C ASN A 2 9.27 10.84 -3.58
N ARG A 3 10.07 11.49 -2.71
CA ARG A 3 10.48 10.97 -1.39
C ARG A 3 9.37 11.12 -0.33
N ILE A 4 8.12 10.92 -0.72
CA ILE A 4 6.97 11.25 0.11
C ILE A 4 6.13 9.98 0.35
N HIS A 5 5.68 9.80 1.58
CA HIS A 5 4.61 8.88 1.95
C HIS A 5 3.28 9.64 2.00
N PRO A 6 2.49 9.64 0.91
CA PRO A 6 1.27 10.45 0.83
C PRO A 6 0.20 9.97 1.79
N ARG A 7 -0.58 10.91 2.34
CA ARG A 7 -1.71 10.66 3.26
C ARG A 7 -1.33 9.92 4.54
N ILE A 8 -0.07 10.01 4.96
CA ILE A 8 0.40 9.53 6.26
C ILE A 8 0.72 10.74 7.12
N THR A 9 0.24 10.72 8.37
CA THR A 9 0.46 11.77 9.36
C THR A 9 1.45 11.28 10.39
N CYS A 10 2.37 12.14 10.82
CA CYS A 10 3.21 11.86 11.98
C CYS A 10 2.41 12.10 13.27
N ASP A 11 2.27 11.09 14.12
CA ASP A 11 1.52 11.16 15.38
C ASP A 11 2.13 12.09 16.43
N VAL A 12 3.37 12.56 16.21
CA VAL A 12 4.06 13.43 17.15
C VAL A 12 3.96 14.90 16.75
N CYS A 13 4.26 15.23 15.49
CA CYS A 13 4.27 16.62 15.03
C CYS A 13 3.06 17.01 14.18
N GLY A 14 2.16 16.07 13.87
CA GLY A 14 0.95 16.31 13.08
C GLY A 14 1.21 16.57 11.59
N ARG A 15 2.46 16.53 11.12
CA ARG A 15 2.76 16.74 9.70
C ARG A 15 2.16 15.62 8.85
N VAL A 16 1.32 16.01 7.90
CA VAL A 16 0.80 15.14 6.85
C VAL A 16 1.81 15.04 5.71
N ASN A 17 1.85 13.90 5.03
CA ASN A 17 2.78 13.58 3.95
C ASN A 17 4.23 13.53 4.46
N ILE A 18 4.56 12.46 5.18
CA ILE A 18 5.92 12.26 5.70
C ILE A 18 6.91 12.23 4.53
N VAL A 19 7.90 13.14 4.58
CA VAL A 19 9.03 13.20 3.65
C VAL A 19 10.21 12.40 4.22
N GLY A 20 10.91 11.64 3.37
CA GLY A 20 12.03 10.79 3.78
C GLY A 20 11.57 9.46 4.36
N THR A 21 12.36 8.92 5.30
CA THR A 21 12.04 7.62 5.92
C THR A 21 10.89 7.77 6.91
N ARG A 22 9.83 6.99 6.71
CA ARG A 22 8.74 6.84 7.69
C ARG A 22 9.09 5.76 8.70
N TYR A 23 8.77 5.97 9.97
CA TYR A 23 8.92 4.97 11.02
C TYR A 23 7.54 4.55 11.52
N ALA A 24 7.15 3.31 11.29
CA ALA A 24 5.86 2.77 11.74
C ALA A 24 6.05 1.91 12.98
N CYS A 25 5.18 2.06 13.98
CA CYS A 25 5.17 1.16 15.13
C CYS A 25 4.72 -0.24 14.72
N LEU A 26 5.39 -1.26 15.27
CA LEU A 26 5.05 -2.66 15.05
C LEU A 26 4.07 -3.23 16.07
N VAL A 27 3.66 -2.45 17.07
CA VAL A 27 2.78 -2.88 18.17
C VAL A 27 1.48 -2.06 18.23
N CYS A 28 1.53 -0.78 17.86
CA CYS A 28 0.37 0.09 17.79
C CYS A 28 -0.21 0.09 16.37
N GLU A 29 -1.54 0.05 16.26
CA GLU A 29 -2.21 0.36 15.01
C GLU A 29 -2.04 1.84 14.68
N GLU A 30 -1.82 2.14 13.40
CA GLU A 30 -1.79 3.51 12.85
C GLU A 30 -0.78 4.49 13.46
N TYR A 31 0.19 4.03 14.26
CA TYR A 31 1.23 4.92 14.79
C TYR A 31 2.43 5.04 13.87
N ASP A 32 2.71 6.27 13.45
CA ASP A 32 3.74 6.65 12.50
C ASP A 32 4.52 7.89 12.96
N MET A 33 5.82 7.87 12.76
CA MET A 33 6.72 8.97 13.02
C MET A 33 7.48 9.35 11.76
N CYS A 34 7.64 10.66 11.53
CA CYS A 34 8.56 11.15 10.53
C CYS A 34 10.02 10.95 10.98
N GLU A 35 10.93 10.96 10.01
CA GLU A 35 12.37 10.77 10.23
C GLU A 35 12.96 11.70 11.29
N MET A 36 12.56 12.97 11.28
CA MET A 36 13.03 13.94 12.27
C MET A 36 12.54 13.56 13.68
N CYS A 37 11.23 13.34 13.87
CA CYS A 37 10.70 12.98 15.19
C CYS A 37 11.31 11.68 15.71
N PHE A 38 11.59 10.71 14.83
CA PHE A 38 12.24 9.47 15.21
C PHE A 38 13.70 9.72 15.64
N SER A 39 14.46 10.48 14.85
CA SER A 39 15.87 10.80 15.11
C SER A 39 16.06 11.60 16.41
N TYR A 40 15.16 12.54 16.68
CA TYR A 40 15.16 13.34 17.92
C TYR A 40 14.47 12.64 19.09
N ARG A 41 14.01 11.39 18.93
CA ARG A 41 13.32 10.60 19.96
C ARG A 41 12.13 11.33 20.60
N CYS A 42 11.41 12.12 19.80
CA CYS A 42 10.20 12.80 20.25
C CYS A 42 9.14 11.76 20.65
N ARG A 43 8.29 12.10 21.63
CA ARG A 43 7.30 11.19 22.20
C ARG A 43 5.91 11.81 22.12
N SER A 44 4.92 10.98 21.81
CA SER A 44 3.52 11.28 22.10
C SER A 44 3.17 10.72 23.49
N HIS A 45 2.11 11.22 24.12
CA HIS A 45 1.72 10.77 25.46
C HIS A 45 1.20 9.31 25.49
N GLN A 46 0.67 8.81 24.38
CA GLN A 46 -0.05 7.54 24.33
C GLN A 46 0.79 6.37 23.77
N HIS A 47 1.96 6.66 23.19
CA HIS A 47 2.83 5.64 22.62
C HIS A 47 3.95 5.22 23.57
N LYS A 48 4.10 3.93 23.79
CA LYS A 48 5.15 3.37 24.65
C LYS A 48 6.52 3.46 23.97
N PRO A 49 7.55 4.04 24.61
CA PRO A 49 8.84 4.32 23.96
C PRO A 49 9.67 3.08 23.62
N TYR A 50 9.33 1.91 24.18
CA TYR A 50 10.00 0.64 23.95
C TYR A 50 9.36 -0.21 22.84
N HIS A 51 8.25 0.25 22.23
CA HIS A 51 7.69 -0.45 21.09
C HIS A 51 8.65 -0.41 19.89
N PRO A 52 8.97 -1.55 19.27
CA PRO A 52 9.81 -1.57 18.08
C PRO A 52 9.19 -0.83 16.90
N MET A 53 10.03 -0.06 16.21
CA MET A 53 9.64 0.74 15.04
C MET A 53 10.30 0.16 13.78
N GLN A 54 9.52 0.02 12.71
CA GLN A 54 9.98 -0.38 11.38
C GLN A 54 10.27 0.86 10.54
N ALA A 55 11.49 0.97 10.01
CA ALA A 55 11.82 1.96 9.00
C ALA A 55 11.19 1.57 7.65
N ILE A 56 10.49 2.50 7.02
CA ILE A 56 9.83 2.33 5.73
C ILE A 56 10.42 3.39 4.81
N LEU A 57 11.20 2.93 3.82
CA LEU A 57 11.81 3.79 2.82
C LEU A 57 10.74 4.32 1.83
N PRO A 58 10.97 5.49 1.23
CA PRO A 58 10.22 5.92 0.06
C PRO A 58 10.24 4.86 -1.04
N GLU A 59 9.19 4.83 -1.86
CA GLU A 59 8.95 3.74 -2.80
C GLU A 59 10.09 3.56 -3.82
N ASP A 60 10.59 4.66 -4.38
CA ASP A 60 11.72 4.68 -5.32
C ASP A 60 12.96 4.02 -4.69
N GLU A 61 13.31 4.43 -3.47
CA GLU A 61 14.50 3.96 -2.73
C GLU A 61 14.36 2.51 -2.26
N PHE A 62 13.16 2.11 -1.85
CA PHE A 62 12.86 0.72 -1.52
C PHE A 62 13.06 -0.19 -2.74
N PHE A 63 12.51 0.19 -3.88
CA PHE A 63 12.61 -0.61 -5.09
C PHE A 63 13.99 -0.59 -5.73
N ASP A 64 14.74 0.52 -5.59
CA ASP A 64 16.16 0.56 -5.93
C ASP A 64 16.97 -0.42 -5.10
N SER A 65 16.77 -0.40 -3.78
CA SER A 65 17.44 -1.33 -2.86
C SER A 65 17.09 -2.78 -3.21
N LEU A 66 15.80 -3.06 -3.45
CA LEU A 66 15.32 -4.38 -3.83
C LEU A 66 15.94 -4.88 -5.15
N ARG A 67 16.12 -4.00 -6.16
CA ARG A 67 16.78 -4.36 -7.42
C ARG A 67 18.25 -4.70 -7.25
N ARG A 68 18.94 -4.04 -6.31
CA ARG A 68 20.39 -4.23 -6.09
C ARG A 68 20.72 -5.54 -5.39
N VAL A 69 19.94 -5.94 -4.37
CA VAL A 69 20.26 -7.10 -3.53
C VAL A 69 19.26 -8.25 -3.65
N GLY A 70 18.08 -8.01 -4.25
CA GLY A 70 17.00 -9.00 -4.32
C GLY A 70 16.18 -9.13 -3.02
N PRO A 71 14.98 -9.72 -3.09
CA PRO A 71 14.02 -9.77 -1.97
C PRO A 71 14.50 -10.58 -0.76
N ASN A 72 15.28 -11.64 -1.00
CA ASN A 72 15.70 -12.57 0.05
C ASN A 72 16.90 -12.04 0.86
N GLU A 73 17.71 -11.16 0.28
CA GLU A 73 18.90 -10.59 0.91
C GLU A 73 18.65 -9.18 1.48
N LEU A 74 17.50 -8.57 1.19
CA LEU A 74 17.15 -7.26 1.70
C LEU A 74 16.96 -7.27 3.23
N ARG A 75 17.92 -6.67 3.94
CA ARG A 75 18.05 -6.64 5.40
C ARG A 75 17.51 -5.35 6.01
N ILE A 76 16.21 -5.14 5.92
CA ILE A 76 15.56 -3.89 6.38
C ILE A 76 14.55 -4.11 7.51
N TYR A 77 14.25 -5.36 7.86
CA TYR A 77 13.16 -5.64 8.80
C TYR A 77 13.61 -5.55 10.26
N CYS A 78 12.70 -5.08 11.09
CA CYS A 78 12.83 -4.95 12.53
C CYS A 78 11.93 -6.00 13.21
N CYS A 79 12.45 -6.74 14.19
CA CYS A 79 11.69 -7.70 14.97
C CYS A 79 10.70 -6.96 15.87
N PRO A 80 9.39 -7.26 15.83
CA PRO A 80 8.41 -6.52 16.61
C PRO A 80 8.39 -6.89 18.10
N TYR A 81 9.08 -7.96 18.49
CA TYR A 81 9.12 -8.44 19.87
C TYR A 81 10.32 -7.91 20.65
N CYS A 82 11.48 -7.76 20.02
CA CYS A 82 12.72 -7.33 20.68
C CYS A 82 13.40 -6.12 20.05
N GLY A 83 12.95 -5.67 18.86
CA GLY A 83 13.56 -4.55 18.16
C GLY A 83 14.86 -4.85 17.42
N GLU A 84 15.25 -6.13 17.27
CA GLU A 84 16.39 -6.55 16.45
C GLU A 84 16.22 -6.05 15.01
N LYS A 85 17.23 -5.36 14.46
CA LYS A 85 17.16 -4.70 13.14
C LYS A 85 18.02 -5.43 12.12
N GLY A 86 17.87 -5.08 10.84
CA GLY A 86 18.74 -5.60 9.78
C GLY A 86 18.47 -7.06 9.43
N LEU A 87 17.26 -7.54 9.71
CA LEU A 87 16.84 -8.90 9.39
C LEU A 87 16.35 -8.96 7.94
N SER A 88 16.74 -10.00 7.21
CA SER A 88 16.03 -10.41 5.99
C SER A 88 14.77 -11.20 6.34
N VAL A 89 13.93 -11.55 5.36
CA VAL A 89 12.75 -12.41 5.61
C VAL A 89 13.18 -13.74 6.24
N THR A 90 14.17 -14.41 5.65
CA THR A 90 14.74 -15.66 6.18
C THR A 90 15.40 -15.45 7.54
N GLY A 91 16.11 -14.32 7.72
CA GLY A 91 16.71 -13.95 9.00
C GLY A 91 15.67 -13.78 10.12
N MET A 92 14.54 -13.14 9.82
CA MET A 92 13.41 -12.96 10.73
C MET A 92 12.81 -14.31 11.15
N ILE A 93 12.56 -15.21 10.19
CA ILE A 93 12.01 -16.54 10.50
C ILE A 93 12.95 -17.30 11.45
N LYS A 94 14.25 -17.35 11.14
CA LYS A 94 15.25 -18.02 12.00
C LYS A 94 15.36 -17.37 13.38
N HIS A 95 15.34 -16.04 13.45
CA HIS A 95 15.34 -15.28 14.69
C HIS A 95 14.14 -15.63 15.57
N LEU A 96 12.93 -15.62 15.00
CA LEU A 96 11.71 -15.95 15.71
C LEU A 96 11.70 -17.40 16.19
N GLN A 97 12.14 -18.35 15.37
CA GLN A 97 12.26 -19.76 15.77
C GLN A 97 13.20 -19.94 16.96
N ARG A 98 14.28 -19.17 17.05
CA ARG A 98 15.27 -19.29 18.12
C ARG A 98 14.85 -18.58 19.41
N PHE A 99 14.31 -17.36 19.32
CA PHE A 99 14.12 -16.48 20.47
C PHE A 99 12.66 -16.21 20.83
N HIS A 100 11.72 -16.45 19.91
CA HIS A 100 10.29 -16.09 20.06
C HIS A 100 9.34 -17.19 19.54
N HIS A 101 9.68 -18.46 19.74
CA HIS A 101 8.93 -19.58 19.18
C HIS A 101 7.51 -19.72 19.73
N PHE A 102 7.28 -19.29 20.98
CA PHE A 102 5.95 -19.22 21.60
C PHE A 102 5.14 -17.97 21.17
N GLY A 103 5.72 -17.09 20.37
CA GLY A 103 5.11 -15.81 20.02
C GLY A 103 5.17 -14.80 21.16
N GLY A 104 4.14 -13.97 21.27
CA GLY A 104 4.06 -12.87 22.24
C GLY A 104 2.76 -12.09 22.07
N HIS A 105 2.78 -10.82 22.46
CA HIS A 105 1.64 -9.91 22.25
C HIS A 105 1.31 -9.75 20.75
N PRO A 106 0.12 -9.27 20.39
CA PRO A 106 -0.21 -8.93 19.01
C PRO A 106 0.79 -7.93 18.42
N VAL A 107 1.17 -8.16 17.17
CA VAL A 107 2.15 -7.34 16.43
C VAL A 107 1.71 -7.19 14.98
N ARG A 108 2.23 -6.16 14.33
CA ARG A 108 2.11 -5.96 12.88
C ARG A 108 3.26 -6.68 12.19
N CYS A 109 3.02 -7.21 11.00
CA CYS A 109 4.08 -7.84 10.21
C CYS A 109 4.96 -6.74 9.55
N PRO A 110 6.27 -6.66 9.87
CA PRO A 110 7.16 -5.65 9.29
C PRO A 110 7.24 -5.76 7.76
N ILE A 111 7.14 -6.98 7.22
CA ILE A 111 7.18 -7.24 5.78
C ILE A 111 5.88 -6.76 5.11
N CYS A 112 4.70 -7.09 5.66
CA CYS A 112 3.42 -6.58 5.14
C CYS A 112 3.37 -5.05 5.14
N LEU A 113 3.91 -4.41 6.19
CA LEU A 113 3.94 -2.95 6.29
C LEU A 113 4.78 -2.30 5.20
N VAL A 114 5.99 -2.82 4.97
CA VAL A 114 6.89 -2.30 3.92
C VAL A 114 6.28 -2.51 2.53
N TYR A 115 5.75 -3.70 2.25
CA TYR A 115 5.12 -4.01 0.96
C TYR A 115 3.70 -3.45 0.79
N LYS A 116 3.20 -2.66 1.75
CA LYS A 116 1.82 -2.11 1.77
C LYS A 116 0.73 -3.17 1.56
N MET A 117 0.98 -4.43 1.98
CA MET A 117 0.01 -5.51 1.79
C MET A 117 -1.21 -5.32 2.69
N ARG A 118 -2.36 -5.87 2.26
CA ARG A 118 -3.72 -5.73 2.83
C ARG A 118 -3.88 -5.87 4.36
N ASN A 119 -2.85 -6.30 5.11
CA ASN A 119 -2.87 -6.39 6.57
C ASN A 119 -1.97 -5.32 7.21
N ARG A 120 -2.50 -4.10 7.34
CA ARG A 120 -1.88 -3.03 8.16
C ARG A 120 -2.21 -3.15 9.65
N HIS A 121 -3.09 -4.08 10.01
CA HIS A 121 -3.57 -4.32 11.37
C HIS A 121 -2.68 -5.30 12.13
N LEU A 122 -2.96 -5.44 13.43
CA LEU A 122 -2.34 -6.46 14.24
C LEU A 122 -2.70 -7.86 13.74
N LEU A 123 -1.71 -8.75 13.75
CA LEU A 123 -1.91 -10.13 13.34
C LEU A 123 -2.81 -10.86 14.36
N LYS A 124 -3.75 -11.64 13.84
CA LYS A 124 -4.58 -12.56 14.64
C LYS A 124 -3.85 -13.86 15.01
N THR A 125 -2.76 -14.17 14.31
CA THR A 125 -1.88 -15.32 14.55
C THR A 125 -0.52 -14.83 15.04
N THR A 126 0.34 -15.75 15.51
CA THR A 126 1.74 -15.38 15.80
C THR A 126 2.46 -14.91 14.53
N LEU A 127 3.47 -14.05 14.69
CA LEU A 127 4.25 -13.59 13.54
C LEU A 127 4.91 -14.78 12.82
N LEU A 128 5.48 -15.73 13.56
CA LEU A 128 6.15 -16.89 12.97
C LEU A 128 5.19 -17.71 12.09
N GLN A 129 3.99 -18.00 12.57
CA GLN A 129 2.97 -18.71 11.79
C GLN A 129 2.56 -17.92 10.55
N HIS A 130 2.38 -16.60 10.69
CA HIS A 130 2.07 -15.72 9.56
C HIS A 130 3.18 -15.73 8.49
N LEU A 131 4.45 -15.63 8.90
CA LEU A 131 5.58 -15.64 7.95
C LEU A 131 5.72 -16.97 7.23
N LEU A 132 5.60 -18.09 7.95
CA LEU A 132 5.67 -19.42 7.34
C LEU A 132 4.50 -19.68 6.37
N GLY A 133 3.33 -19.09 6.62
CA GLY A 133 2.16 -19.26 5.75
C GLY A 133 2.03 -18.26 4.59
N ARG A 134 2.68 -17.09 4.67
CA ARG A 134 2.49 -15.99 3.69
C ARG A 134 3.76 -15.44 3.06
N HIS A 135 4.94 -15.77 3.60
CA HIS A 135 6.22 -15.18 3.21
C HIS A 135 7.36 -16.21 3.05
N LYS A 136 7.07 -17.52 3.09
CA LYS A 136 8.06 -18.60 3.06
C LYS A 136 8.62 -18.89 1.66
N GLU A 137 7.79 -18.77 0.64
CA GLU A 137 8.15 -18.99 -0.76
C GLU A 137 7.97 -17.66 -1.48
N GLU A 138 9.11 -17.02 -1.78
CA GLU A 138 9.26 -15.79 -2.55
C GLU A 138 8.22 -14.71 -2.23
N CYS A 139 8.59 -13.82 -1.30
CA CYS A 139 7.89 -12.56 -1.11
C CYS A 139 8.16 -11.65 -2.32
N VAL A 140 7.65 -12.04 -3.49
CA VAL A 140 7.67 -11.18 -4.67
C VAL A 140 6.76 -10.01 -4.32
N PRO A 141 7.23 -8.74 -4.34
CA PRO A 141 6.28 -7.66 -4.44
C PRO A 141 5.36 -8.01 -5.59
N ARG A 142 4.05 -8.07 -5.37
CA ARG A 142 3.11 -7.84 -6.46
C ARG A 142 3.28 -6.39 -6.90
N ARG A 143 4.41 -6.07 -7.52
CA ARG A 143 4.37 -5.26 -8.69
C ARG A 143 3.53 -6.08 -9.65
N GLY A 144 2.26 -5.69 -9.80
CA GLY A 144 1.75 -5.66 -11.16
C GLY A 144 2.85 -5.00 -12.01
N PRO A 145 3.04 -5.42 -13.27
CA PRO A 145 4.11 -4.92 -14.13
C PRO A 145 4.24 -3.39 -13.95
N PRO A 146 5.45 -2.81 -14.05
CA PRO A 146 5.59 -1.36 -14.06
C PRO A 146 4.46 -0.84 -14.94
N GLN A 147 3.62 0.06 -14.43
CA GLN A 147 2.58 0.65 -15.26
C GLN A 147 3.27 1.43 -16.39
N ALA A 148 3.77 0.74 -17.42
CA ALA A 148 3.27 0.96 -18.75
C ALA A 148 1.77 0.98 -18.55
N GLN A 149 1.19 2.16 -18.63
CA GLN A 149 -0.22 2.42 -18.41
C GLN A 149 -1.02 1.27 -19.05
N CYS A 150 -1.44 0.28 -18.24
CA CYS A 150 -2.42 -0.67 -18.68
C CYS A 150 -3.68 0.18 -18.75
N ALA A 151 -3.99 0.60 -19.96
CA ALA A 151 -5.26 1.19 -20.34
C ALA A 151 -6.37 0.55 -19.49
N PRO A 152 -7.13 1.34 -18.71
CA PRO A 152 -8.17 0.78 -17.84
C PRO A 152 -9.11 -0.11 -18.66
N GLU A 153 -9.46 -1.31 -18.20
CA GLU A 153 -10.25 -2.27 -18.99
C GLU A 153 -11.76 -2.02 -18.85
N CYS A 154 -12.48 -2.07 -19.97
CA CYS A 154 -13.93 -1.92 -19.97
C CYS A 154 -14.59 -3.24 -19.56
N SER A 155 -15.10 -3.33 -18.33
CA SER A 155 -15.75 -4.55 -17.81
C SER A 155 -17.01 -5.04 -18.55
N ILE A 156 -17.52 -4.29 -19.53
CA ILE A 156 -18.64 -4.73 -20.39
C ILE A 156 -18.13 -5.57 -21.57
N CYS A 157 -17.01 -5.18 -22.20
CA CYS A 157 -16.45 -5.87 -23.37
C CYS A 157 -15.12 -6.58 -23.10
N MET A 158 -14.54 -6.40 -21.91
CA MET A 158 -13.25 -6.93 -21.48
C MET A 158 -12.05 -6.44 -22.31
N ASP A 159 -12.21 -5.31 -23.03
CA ASP A 159 -11.14 -4.71 -23.84
C ASP A 159 -10.49 -3.51 -23.12
N PRO A 160 -9.19 -3.25 -23.36
CA PRO A 160 -8.47 -2.09 -22.81
C PRO A 160 -8.99 -0.77 -23.38
N MET A 161 -9.25 0.21 -22.50
CA MET A 161 -9.61 1.60 -22.85
C MET A 161 -8.34 2.41 -23.08
N THR A 162 -7.83 2.38 -24.31
CA THR A 162 -6.63 3.09 -24.75
C THR A 162 -6.86 4.61 -24.91
N MET A 163 -5.81 5.40 -25.18
CA MET A 163 -5.93 6.85 -25.42
C MET A 163 -6.87 7.21 -26.57
N MET A 164 -7.12 6.29 -27.52
CA MET A 164 -8.03 6.48 -28.65
C MET A 164 -9.48 6.05 -28.33
N SER A 165 -9.72 5.47 -27.15
CA SER A 165 -11.02 4.95 -26.77
C SER A 165 -11.93 6.08 -26.31
N SER A 166 -13.16 6.13 -26.82
CA SER A 166 -14.19 6.99 -26.24
C SER A 166 -14.68 6.35 -24.94
N VAL A 167 -14.52 7.08 -23.84
CA VAL A 167 -14.75 6.56 -22.49
C VAL A 167 -15.70 7.46 -21.73
N ARG A 168 -16.57 6.85 -20.91
CA ARG A 168 -17.55 7.55 -20.09
C ARG A 168 -17.45 7.11 -18.63
N ASN A 169 -17.46 8.09 -17.75
CA ASN A 169 -17.49 7.90 -16.30
C ASN A 169 -18.92 8.06 -15.79
N LEU A 170 -19.34 7.15 -14.91
CA LEU A 170 -20.59 7.27 -14.16
C LEU A 170 -20.34 8.05 -12.86
N GLN A 171 -21.41 8.60 -12.26
CA GLN A 171 -21.33 9.35 -10.99
C GLN A 171 -20.78 8.50 -9.82
N CYS A 172 -20.92 7.18 -9.87
CA CYS A 172 -20.31 6.26 -8.91
C CYS A 172 -18.78 6.12 -9.06
N GLY A 173 -18.17 6.80 -10.04
CA GLY A 173 -16.73 6.79 -10.29
C GLY A 173 -16.23 5.68 -11.22
N HIS A 174 -17.12 4.79 -11.68
CA HIS A 174 -16.74 3.70 -12.60
C HIS A 174 -16.70 4.14 -14.06
N GLN A 175 -15.78 3.55 -14.82
CA GLN A 175 -15.43 3.92 -16.18
C GLN A 175 -15.66 2.78 -17.18
N PHE A 176 -16.18 3.10 -18.37
CA PHE A 176 -16.49 2.14 -19.43
C PHE A 176 -16.34 2.81 -20.82
N HIS A 177 -16.20 2.02 -21.89
CA HIS A 177 -16.37 2.55 -23.24
C HIS A 177 -17.73 3.23 -23.40
N SER A 178 -17.74 4.43 -23.99
CA SER A 178 -18.96 5.22 -24.22
C SER A 178 -20.04 4.43 -24.94
N GLY A 179 -19.67 3.64 -25.95
CA GLY A 179 -20.59 2.76 -26.68
C GLY A 179 -21.13 1.63 -25.80
N CYS A 180 -20.24 0.92 -25.08
CA CYS A 180 -20.63 -0.19 -24.20
C CYS A 180 -21.60 0.26 -23.11
N ILE A 181 -21.29 1.36 -22.41
CA ILE A 181 -22.17 1.84 -21.35
C ILE A 181 -23.46 2.45 -21.90
N SER A 182 -23.43 3.11 -23.06
CA SER A 182 -24.66 3.63 -23.66
C SER A 182 -25.60 2.50 -24.05
N ASN A 183 -25.09 1.41 -24.63
CA ASN A 183 -25.89 0.23 -24.95
C ASN A 183 -26.47 -0.44 -23.70
N TRP A 184 -25.67 -0.57 -22.64
CA TRP A 184 -26.15 -1.08 -21.35
C TRP A 184 -27.28 -0.22 -20.77
N LEU A 185 -27.13 1.10 -20.85
CA LEU A 185 -28.09 2.06 -20.32
C LEU A 185 -29.42 2.13 -21.10
N MET A 186 -29.50 1.52 -22.29
CA MET A 186 -30.78 1.35 -23.00
C MET A 186 -31.73 0.38 -22.29
N ASN A 187 -31.18 -0.58 -21.53
CA ASN A 187 -31.95 -1.65 -20.89
C ASN A 187 -31.83 -1.66 -19.36
N SER A 188 -30.94 -0.86 -18.77
CA SER A 188 -30.70 -0.83 -17.33
C SER A 188 -30.28 0.56 -16.87
N SER A 189 -30.84 1.05 -15.76
CA SER A 189 -30.45 2.36 -15.19
C SER A 189 -29.31 2.26 -14.18
N ASN A 190 -28.65 1.10 -14.06
CA ASN A 190 -27.69 0.82 -12.98
C ASN A 190 -26.28 0.59 -13.52
N CYS A 191 -25.27 0.98 -12.74
CA CYS A 191 -23.88 0.69 -13.02
C CYS A 191 -23.64 -0.84 -13.09
N PRO A 192 -22.99 -1.38 -14.13
CA PRO A 192 -22.66 -2.80 -14.23
C PRO A 192 -21.80 -3.33 -13.06
N LEU A 193 -20.95 -2.48 -12.48
CA LEU A 193 -19.98 -2.87 -11.46
C LEU A 193 -20.54 -2.79 -10.04
N CYS A 194 -21.17 -1.68 -9.68
CA CYS A 194 -21.64 -1.44 -8.31
C CYS A 194 -23.16 -1.38 -8.16
N ARG A 195 -23.91 -1.49 -9.26
CA ARG A 195 -25.38 -1.42 -9.31
C ARG A 195 -25.97 -0.08 -8.83
N ALA A 196 -25.15 0.95 -8.63
CA ALA A 196 -25.62 2.30 -8.33
C ALA A 196 -26.45 2.86 -9.50
N ASN A 197 -27.53 3.56 -9.19
CA ASN A 197 -28.42 4.16 -10.19
C ASN A 197 -27.71 5.35 -10.88
N VAL A 198 -27.77 5.39 -12.21
CA VAL A 198 -27.10 6.39 -13.05
C VAL A 198 -27.96 7.67 -13.24
N GLY A 199 -29.24 7.62 -12.92
CA GLY A 199 -30.24 8.68 -13.15
C GLY A 199 -30.46 9.66 -12.00
N ALA A 200 -29.68 9.62 -10.91
CA ALA A 200 -29.83 10.55 -9.80
C ALA A 200 -29.15 11.92 -10.09
N ARG A 201 -29.83 12.75 -10.89
CA ARG A 201 -29.78 14.22 -11.08
C ARG A 201 -28.48 15.02 -10.77
N GLY A 202 -27.99 15.75 -11.79
CA GLY A 202 -27.39 17.09 -11.64
C GLY A 202 -26.11 17.40 -12.45
N HIS A 203 -26.24 18.24 -13.49
CA HIS A 203 -25.27 18.96 -14.35
C HIS A 203 -23.88 19.26 -13.72
N THR A 204 -22.71 19.13 -14.36
CA THR A 204 -22.23 19.70 -15.65
C THR A 204 -21.10 18.86 -16.28
N ILE A 205 -20.99 18.93 -17.62
CA ILE A 205 -19.92 18.32 -18.44
C ILE A 205 -18.63 19.13 -18.25
N ALA A 206 -17.56 18.49 -17.78
CA ALA A 206 -16.19 18.97 -17.99
C ALA A 206 -15.52 18.06 -19.03
N THR A 207 -15.55 18.50 -20.28
CA THR A 207 -14.65 18.02 -21.32
C THR A 207 -13.24 18.47 -20.95
N ILE A 208 -12.39 17.55 -20.51
CA ILE A 208 -10.94 17.77 -20.62
C ILE A 208 -10.59 17.43 -22.07
N GLY A 209 -10.57 18.47 -22.91
CA GLY A 209 -9.86 18.44 -24.17
C GLY A 209 -8.36 18.44 -23.87
N TYR A 210 -7.67 17.38 -24.23
CA TYR A 210 -6.24 17.45 -24.49
C TYR A 210 -6.07 17.88 -25.94
N LEU A 211 -5.62 19.11 -26.16
CA LEU A 211 -5.10 19.55 -27.44
C LEU A 211 -3.69 18.98 -27.65
N GLU A 212 -3.43 18.63 -28.90
CA GLU A 212 -2.24 17.98 -29.41
C GLU A 212 -1.00 18.89 -29.45
N MET A 213 0.16 18.22 -29.35
CA MET A 213 1.41 18.39 -30.12
C MET A 213 1.78 19.80 -30.60
N PHE A 214 2.80 20.40 -29.95
CA PHE A 214 4.14 20.64 -30.51
C PHE A 214 5.18 20.62 -29.37
#